data_AF-A0A1V4QWQ8-F1
#
_entry.id   AF-A0A1V4QWQ8-F1
#
_cell.length_a   1.000
_cell.length_b   1.000
_cell.length_c   1.000
_cell.angle_alpha   90.00
_cell.angle_beta   90.00
_cell.angle_gamma   90.00
#
_symmetry.space_group_name_H-M   'P 1'
#
loop_
_entity.id
_entity.type
_entity.pdbx_description
1 polymer ?
#
loop_
_entity_poly.entity_id
_entity_poly.type
_entity_poly.pdbx_seq_one_letter_code
_entity_poly.pdbx_strand_id
1 'polypeptide(L)' 'MAKGEGKKLMKISEAARAAGVSKQTVEYYVMLGLVNPITPPGTRRRLFDEKLIKRIRLIHELNETGYTLREIGRTWLKNR' A
#
# COMPACT_ATOMS: atom_id res chain seq x y z
N MET A 1 22.41 7.59 21.05
CA MET A 1 22.33 6.72 19.86
C MET A 1 20.86 6.53 19.53
N ALA A 2 20.35 7.21 18.49
CA ALA A 2 18.96 7.10 18.08
C ALA A 2 18.72 5.68 17.56
N LYS A 3 17.89 4.92 18.28
CA LYS A 3 17.46 3.57 17.93
C LYS A 3 16.78 3.67 16.56
N GLY A 4 17.44 3.18 15.51
CA GLY A 4 16.87 3.18 14.16
C GLY A 4 15.54 2.44 14.21
N GLU A 5 14.44 3.16 14.00
CA GLU A 5 13.11 2.58 13.82
C GLU A 5 13.16 1.75 12.54
N GLY A 6 13.54 0.48 12.68
CA GLY A 6 13.58 -0.46 11.57
C GLY A 6 12.18 -0.52 10.98
N LYS A 7 11.98 0.09 9.81
CA LYS A 7 10.74 -0.01 9.05
C LYS A 7 10.34 -1.48 8.97
N LYS A 8 9.33 -1.88 9.73
CA LYS A 8 8.83 -3.25 9.72
C LYS A 8 8.28 -3.53 8.32
N LEU A 9 9.01 -4.33 7.55
CA LEU A 9 8.60 -4.77 6.22
C LEU A 9 7.70 -6.00 6.36
N MET A 10 6.47 -5.87 5.87
CA MET A 10 5.43 -6.89 5.94
C MET A 10 5.22 -7.53 4.57
N LYS A 11 4.93 -8.84 4.55
CA LYS A 11 4.44 -9.49 3.32
C LYS A 11 3.03 -9.02 3.02
N ILE A 12 2.57 -9.23 1.79
CA ILE A 12 1.23 -8.80 1.36
C ILE A 12 0.09 -9.27 2.29
N SER A 13 0.15 -10.51 2.79
CA SER A 13 -0.88 -11.03 3.71
C SER A 13 -0.91 -10.29 5.04
N GLU A 14 0.27 -9.93 5.57
CA GLU A 14 0.39 -9.17 6.81
C GLU A 14 -0.03 -7.72 6.62
N ALA A 15 0.35 -7.12 5.49
CA ALA A 15 -0.05 -5.77 5.11
C ALA A 15 -1.57 -5.64 4.91
N ALA A 16 -2.19 -6.62 4.24
CA ALA A 16 -3.63 -6.69 4.06
C ALA A 16 -4.36 -6.76 5.40
N ARG A 17 -3.92 -7.65 6.29
CA ARG A 17 -4.46 -7.77 7.66
C ARG A 17 -4.29 -6.47 8.45
N ALA A 18 -3.13 -5.83 8.38
CA ALA A 18 -2.85 -4.58 9.07
C ALA A 18 -3.67 -3.40 8.53
N ALA A 19 -4.00 -3.41 7.23
CA ALA A 19 -4.82 -2.40 6.59
C ALA A 19 -6.34 -2.68 6.69
N GLY A 20 -6.75 -3.83 7.23
CA GLY A 20 -8.16 -4.21 7.33
C GLY A 20 -8.82 -4.60 6.00
N VAL A 21 -8.04 -5.01 5.00
CA VAL A 21 -8.54 -5.34 3.65
C VAL A 21 -8.16 -6.76 3.23
N SER A 22 -8.80 -7.26 2.17
CA SER A 22 -8.42 -8.54 1.58
C SER A 22 -7.05 -8.46 0.90
N LYS A 23 -6.34 -9.60 0.81
CA LYS A 23 -5.10 -9.68 0.01
C LYS A 23 -5.34 -9.30 -1.45
N GLN A 24 -6.48 -9.69 -2.02
CA GLN A 24 -6.86 -9.37 -3.39
C GLN A 24 -7.04 -7.86 -3.60
N THR A 25 -7.57 -7.14 -2.60
CA THR A 25 -7.68 -5.68 -2.61
C THR A 25 -6.30 -5.03 -2.71
N VAL A 26 -5.33 -5.51 -1.91
CA VAL A 26 -3.94 -5.01 -1.97
C VAL A 26 -3.31 -5.30 -3.33
N GLU A 27 -3.46 -6.51 -3.86
CA GLU A 27 -2.98 -6.87 -5.21
C GLU A 27 -3.57 -5.94 -6.27
N TYR A 28 -4.88 -5.68 -6.20
CA TYR A 28 -5.57 -4.82 -7.14
C TYR A 28 -5.04 -3.39 -7.11
N TYR A 29 -4.79 -2.83 -5.92
CA TYR A 29 -4.18 -1.50 -5.79
C TYR A 29 -2.76 -1.45 -6.32
N VAL A 30 -2.00 -2.54 -6.21
CA VAL A 30 -0.66 -2.65 -6.81
C VAL A 30 -0.74 -2.72 -8.34
N MET A 31 -1.67 -3.51 -8.89
CA MET A 31 -1.89 -3.61 -10.35
C MET A 31 -2.29 -2.26 -10.96
N LEU A 32 -3.07 -1.46 -10.24
CA LEU A 32 -3.47 -0.11 -10.67
C LEU A 32 -2.37 0.95 -10.46
N GLY A 33 -1.22 0.57 -9.90
CA GLY A 33 -0.12 1.50 -9.58
C GLY A 33 -0.43 2.47 -8.43
N LEU A 34 -1.53 2.28 -7.72
CA LEU A 34 -1.94 3.11 -6.59
C LEU A 34 -1.05 2.88 -5.38
N VAL A 35 -0.53 1.66 -5.22
CA VAL A 35 0.40 1.26 -4.17
C VAL A 35 1.60 0.59 -4.81
N ASN A 36 2.80 1.08 -4.54
CA ASN A 36 4.03 0.50 -5.07
C ASN A 36 4.75 -0.25 -3.94
N PRO A 37 4.82 -1.59 -4.00
CA PRO A 37 5.51 -2.36 -2.97
C PRO A 37 7.02 -2.12 -3.04
N ILE A 38 7.69 -2.31 -1.90
CA ILE A 38 9.14 -2.31 -1.83
C ILE A 38 9.63 -3.69 -2.29
N THR A 39 10.49 -3.71 -3.31
CA THR A 39 11.13 -4.93 -3.81
C THR A 39 12.64 -4.82 -3.56
N PRO A 40 13.17 -5.51 -2.53
CA PRO A 40 14.60 -5.51 -2.28
C PRO A 40 15.40 -6.01 -3.48
N PRO A 41 16.59 -5.46 -3.75
CA PRO A 41 17.46 -5.92 -4.83
C PRO A 41 17.72 -7.43 -4.77
N GLY A 42 17.72 -8.09 -5.93
CA GLY A 42 17.98 -9.54 -6.01
C GLY A 42 16.83 -10.42 -5.51
N THR A 43 15.64 -9.87 -5.27
CA THR A 43 14.51 -10.60 -4.72
C THR A 43 13.20 -10.27 -5.44
N ARG A 44 12.32 -11.26 -5.62
CA ARG A 44 10.96 -11.07 -6.19
C ARG A 44 9.88 -10.82 -5.12
N ARG A 45 10.28 -10.70 -3.85
CA ARG A 45 9.36 -10.47 -2.73
C ARG A 45 8.87 -9.02 -2.75
N ARG A 46 7.56 -8.87 -2.58
CA ARG A 46 6.89 -7.59 -2.43
C ARG A 46 6.64 -7.35 -0.96
N LEU A 47 7.19 -6.26 -0.44
CA LEU A 47 7.15 -5.89 0.96
C LEU A 47 6.48 -4.52 1.14
N PHE A 48 5.85 -4.35 2.30
CA PHE A 48 5.07 -3.16 2.62
C PHE A 48 5.53 -2.64 3.98
N ASP A 49 5.91 -1.37 4.03
CA ASP A 49 6.17 -0.68 5.29
C ASP A 49 4.88 -0.04 5.84
N GLU A 50 4.96 0.54 7.02
CA GLU A 50 3.81 1.21 7.65
C GLU A 50 3.24 2.36 6.81
N LYS A 51 4.07 3.05 6.01
CA LYS A 51 3.60 4.13 5.13
C LYS A 51 2.72 3.56 4.02
N LEU A 52 3.11 2.44 3.43
CA LEU A 52 2.30 1.74 2.43
C LEU A 52 1.01 1.18 3.02
N ILE A 53 1.04 0.67 4.26
CA ILE A 53 -0.16 0.19 4.96
C ILE A 53 -1.16 1.32 5.18
N LYS A 54 -0.70 2.48 5.69
CA LYS A 54 -1.54 3.69 5.84
C LYS A 54 -2.16 4.13 4.52
N ARG A 55 -1.40 4.04 3.42
CA ARG A 55 -1.88 4.36 2.07
C ARG A 55 -2.96 3.38 1.59
N ILE A 56 -2.76 2.07 1.78
CA ILE A 56 -3.77 1.05 1.43
C ILE A 56 -5.08 1.35 2.17
N ARG A 57 -5.00 1.63 3.47
CA ARG A 57 -6.16 1.95 4.30
C ARG A 57 -6.91 3.17 3.78
N LEU A 58 -6.19 4.26 3.50
CA LEU A 58 -6.80 5.49 3.00
C LEU A 58 -7.46 5.32 1.63
N ILE A 59 -6.83 4.59 0.71
CA ILE A 59 -7.42 4.28 -0.60
C ILE A 59 -8.73 3.49 -0.40
N HIS A 60 -8.73 2.54 0.53
CA HIS A 60 -9.91 1.74 0.82
C HIS A 60 -11.05 2.58 1.41
N GLU A 61 -10.78 3.38 2.44
CA GLU A 61 -11.76 4.27 3.07
C GLU A 61 -12.35 5.24 2.04
N LEU A 62 -11.52 5.86 1.19
CA LEU A 62 -12.01 6.73 0.11
C LEU A 62 -12.89 5.98 -0.89
N ASN A 63 -12.53 4.74 -1.23
CA ASN A 63 -13.32 3.93 -2.15
C ASN A 63 -14.68 3.55 -1.56
N GLU A 64 -14.76 3.29 -0.26
CA GLU A 64 -16.03 3.04 0.45
C GLU A 64 -16.93 4.29 0.53
N THR A 65 -16.35 5.49 0.54
CA THR A 65 -17.13 6.75 0.51
C THR A 65 -17.68 7.13 -0.88
N GLY A 66 -17.39 6.35 -1.92
CA GLY A 66 -17.93 6.54 -3.27
C GLY A 66 -16.94 7.08 -4.31
N TYR A 67 -15.69 7.37 -3.94
CA TYR A 67 -14.67 7.70 -4.94
C TYR A 67 -14.24 6.44 -5.70
N THR A 68 -14.16 6.53 -7.02
CA THR A 68 -13.58 5.45 -7.81
C THR A 68 -12.07 5.39 -7.61
N LEU A 69 -11.50 4.18 -7.71
CA LEU A 69 -10.04 4.00 -7.66
C LEU A 69 -9.29 4.81 -8.74
N ARG A 70 -9.95 5.08 -9.87
CA ARG A 70 -9.42 5.93 -10.94
C ARG A 70 -9.33 7.40 -10.51
N GLU A 71 -10.36 7.93 -9.86
CA GLU A 71 -10.35 9.29 -9.32
C GLU A 71 -9.31 9.44 -8.21
N ILE A 72 -9.25 8.48 -7.30
CA ILE A 72 -8.19 8.42 -6.28
C ILE A 72 -6.82 8.42 -6.98
N GLY A 73 -6.60 7.58 -7.99
CA GLY A 73 -5.36 7.58 -8.75
C GLY A 73 -4.99 8.94 -9.35
N ARG A 74 -5.95 9.62 -9.99
CA ARG A 74 -5.73 10.95 -10.60
C ARG A 74 -5.28 12.01 -9.60
N THR A 75 -5.86 12.02 -8.41
CA THR A 75 -5.51 12.99 -7.37
C THR A 75 -4.10 12.74 -6.83
N TRP A 76 -3.73 11.47 -6.64
CA TRP A 76 -2.44 11.10 -6.05
C TRP A 76 -1.28 11.03 -7.05
N LEU A 77 -1.56 10.90 -8.35
CA LEU A 77 -0.55 10.88 -9.42
C LEU A 77 -0.15 12.27 -9.91
N LYS A 78 -0.93 13.32 -9.60
CA LYS A 78 -0.62 14.71 -9.97
C LYS A 78 0.41 15.40 -9.07
N ASN A 79 0.68 14.87 -7.87
CA ASN A 79 1.65 15.43 -6.91
C ASN A 79 2.96 14.63 -6.85
N ARG A 80 3.44 14.12 -7.99
CA ARG A 80 4.74 13.44 -8.10
C ARG A 80 5.76 14.29 -8.84
#